data_AF-A0A8T9Q0C1-F1
#
_entry.id   AF-A0A8T9Q0C1-F1
#
_cell.length_a   1.000
_cell.length_b   1.000
_cell.length_c   1.000
_cell.angle_alpha   90.00
_cell.angle_beta   90.00
_cell.angle_gamma   90.00
#
_symmetry.space_group_name_H-M   'P 1'
#
loop_
_entity.id
_entity.type
_entity.pdbx_description
1 polymer ?
#
loop_
_entity_poly.entity_id
_entity_poly.type
_entity_poly.pdbx_seq_one_letter_code
_entity_poly.pdbx_strand_id
1 'polypeptide(L)'
;MLVLAPSRHEKDELKLTRALHRASRSPKKAVWVDCSLLDHLSAEAIDLLLAYAYMLHCQNRRLVLCHVPDTVRHHFLDLDAESQPLVVPSLLDAESYDEAKPSGFFSA
;
A
#
# COMPACT_ATOMS: atom_id res chain seq x y z
N MET A 1 4.79 -5.40 7.55
CA MET A 1 3.83 -6.02 6.63
C MET A 1 2.52 -6.17 7.37
N LEU A 2 1.43 -5.82 6.70
CA LEU A 2 0.05 -6.03 7.13
C LEU A 2 -0.57 -7.05 6.17
N VAL A 3 -1.33 -8.00 6.69
CA VAL A 3 -2.16 -8.89 5.86
C VAL A 3 -3.60 -8.50 6.11
N LEU A 4 -4.33 -8.15 5.06
CA LEU A 4 -5.74 -7.84 5.16
C LEU A 4 -6.53 -9.13 5.05
N ALA A 5 -7.35 -9.39 6.06
CA ALA A 5 -8.29 -10.50 6.07
C ALA A 5 -9.72 -9.97 5.85
N PRO A 6 -10.62 -10.77 5.25
CA PRO A 6 -12.01 -10.38 5.04
C PRO A 6 -12.65 -9.91 6.34
N SER A 7 -13.27 -8.74 6.29
CA SER A 7 -14.08 -8.19 7.36
C SER A 7 -15.55 -8.51 7.14
N ARG A 8 -16.28 -8.79 8.21
CA ARG A 8 -17.74 -8.93 8.19
C ARG A 8 -18.44 -7.89 9.06
N HIS A 9 -17.68 -7.01 9.70
CA HIS A 9 -18.18 -6.07 10.70
C HIS A 9 -17.47 -4.71 10.64
N GLU A 10 -18.19 -3.63 10.90
CA GLU A 10 -17.69 -2.24 10.96
C GLU A 10 -16.46 -2.06 11.87
N LYS A 11 -16.31 -2.90 12.90
CA LYS A 11 -15.15 -2.89 13.81
C LYS A 11 -13.82 -3.20 13.11
N ASP A 12 -13.84 -3.70 11.90
CA ASP A 12 -12.65 -4.09 11.16
C ASP A 12 -11.99 -2.88 10.45
N GLU A 13 -12.75 -1.86 10.07
CA GLU A 13 -12.17 -0.60 9.54
C GLU A 13 -11.33 0.13 10.60
N LEU A 14 -11.77 0.07 11.86
CA LEU A 14 -10.98 0.57 12.98
C LEU A 14 -9.69 -0.25 13.16
N LYS A 15 -9.71 -1.56 12.87
CA LYS A 15 -8.49 -2.39 12.93
C LYS A 15 -7.53 -2.03 11.80
N LEU A 16 -8.03 -1.84 10.58
CA LEU A 16 -7.23 -1.39 9.43
C LEU A 16 -6.58 -0.04 9.72
N THR A 17 -7.38 0.95 10.14
CA THR A 17 -6.91 2.28 10.54
C THR A 17 -5.79 2.19 11.59
N ARG A 18 -6.01 1.41 12.66
CA ARG A 18 -5.01 1.25 13.73
C ARG A 18 -3.76 0.52 13.23
N ALA A 19 -3.89 -0.45 12.34
CA ALA A 19 -2.77 -1.19 11.78
C ALA A 19 -1.91 -0.31 10.88
N LEU A 20 -2.53 0.44 9.96
CA LEU A 20 -1.87 1.41 9.10
C LEU A 20 -1.19 2.52 9.92
N HIS A 21 -1.87 3.07 10.93
CA HIS A 21 -1.29 4.08 11.81
C HIS A 21 -0.05 3.56 12.56
N ARG A 22 -0.06 2.30 13.03
CA ARG A 22 1.13 1.71 13.65
C ARG A 22 2.24 1.50 12.64
N ALA A 23 1.92 1.01 11.44
CA ALA A 23 2.90 0.76 10.40
C ALA A 23 3.54 2.05 9.87
N SER A 24 2.76 3.12 9.72
CA SER A 24 3.27 4.42 9.26
C SER A 24 4.25 5.05 10.26
N ARG A 25 4.13 4.75 11.57
CA ARG A 25 5.10 5.18 12.58
C ARG A 25 6.42 4.40 12.58
N SER A 26 6.50 3.30 11.83
CA SER A 26 7.75 2.56 11.64
C SER A 26 8.76 3.41 10.86
N PRO A 27 10.08 3.27 11.09
CA PRO A 27 11.10 3.93 10.28
C PRO A 27 11.28 3.32 8.88
N LYS A 28 10.55 2.23 8.56
CA LYS A 28 10.68 1.53 7.27
C LYS A 28 10.30 2.42 6.09
N LYS A 29 11.05 2.29 4.99
CA LYS A 29 10.83 3.02 3.74
C LYS A 29 9.52 2.65 3.05
N ALA A 30 9.03 1.44 3.29
CA ALA A 30 7.78 0.97 2.75
C ALA A 30 6.88 0.35 3.83
N VAL A 31 5.58 0.56 3.68
CA VAL A 31 4.52 -0.19 4.37
C VAL A 31 3.90 -1.13 3.35
N TRP A 32 3.96 -2.43 3.61
CA TRP A 32 3.40 -3.44 2.72
C TRP A 32 2.08 -3.95 3.26
N VAL A 33 1.11 -4.06 2.36
CA VAL A 33 -0.22 -4.57 2.60
C VAL A 33 -0.48 -5.72 1.62
N ASP A 34 -0.68 -6.91 2.17
CA ASP A 34 -1.04 -8.09 1.40
C ASP A 34 -2.57 -8.25 1.38
N CYS A 35 -3.15 -8.22 0.17
CA CYS A 35 -4.58 -8.34 -0.07
C CYS A 35 -4.99 -9.77 -0.50
N SER A 36 -4.09 -10.76 -0.40
CA SER A 36 -4.29 -12.13 -0.90
C SER A 36 -5.51 -12.87 -0.34
N LEU A 37 -6.02 -12.46 0.82
CA LEU A 37 -7.20 -13.06 1.44
C LEU A 37 -8.51 -12.35 1.10
N LEU A 38 -8.46 -11.24 0.35
CA LEU A 38 -9.62 -10.42 0.05
C LEU A 38 -10.21 -10.77 -1.31
N ASP A 39 -11.53 -10.94 -1.37
CA ASP A 39 -12.27 -11.00 -2.64
C ASP A 39 -12.75 -9.60 -3.09
N HIS A 40 -12.88 -8.66 -2.14
CA HIS A 40 -13.33 -7.29 -2.35
C HIS A 40 -12.70 -6.35 -1.30
N LEU A 41 -12.68 -5.06 -1.61
CA LEU A 41 -12.32 -3.97 -0.70
C LEU A 41 -13.49 -2.98 -0.65
N SER A 42 -13.87 -2.55 0.55
CA SER A 42 -14.84 -1.47 0.75
C SER A 42 -14.30 -0.15 0.18
N ALA A 43 -15.19 0.77 -0.19
CA ALA A 43 -14.80 2.10 -0.64
C ALA A 43 -14.00 2.82 0.46
N GLU A 44 -14.41 2.65 1.72
CA GLU A 44 -13.75 3.21 2.89
C GLU A 44 -12.33 2.67 3.07
N ALA A 45 -12.11 1.37 2.86
CA ALA A 45 -10.76 0.79 2.92
C ALA A 45 -9.88 1.29 1.77
N ILE A 46 -10.44 1.45 0.57
CA ILE A 46 -9.74 2.03 -0.59
C ILE A 46 -9.31 3.46 -0.26
N ASP A 47 -10.24 4.33 0.16
CA ASP A 47 -9.96 5.72 0.51
C ASP A 47 -8.90 5.82 1.61
N LEU A 48 -8.97 4.95 2.62
CA LEU A 48 -7.99 4.88 3.69
C LEU A 48 -6.61 4.47 3.18
N LEU A 49 -6.52 3.47 2.30
CA LEU A 49 -5.26 3.06 1.69
C LEU A 49 -4.66 4.19 0.85
N LEU A 50 -5.47 4.90 0.06
CA LEU A 50 -5.02 6.04 -0.75
C LEU A 50 -4.55 7.20 0.11
N ALA A 51 -5.28 7.55 1.18
CA ALA A 51 -4.85 8.58 2.14
C ALA A 51 -3.49 8.25 2.77
N TYR A 52 -3.25 6.98 3.11
CA TYR A 52 -1.95 6.53 3.61
C TYR A 52 -0.86 6.50 2.53
N ALA A 53 -1.21 6.19 1.27
CA ALA A 53 -0.28 6.25 0.15
C ALA A 53 0.27 7.68 -0.03
N TYR A 54 -0.63 8.67 -0.11
CA TYR A 54 -0.27 10.08 -0.22
C TYR A 54 0.54 10.57 0.99
N MET A 55 0.10 10.28 2.21
CA MET A 55 0.84 10.66 3.42
C MET A 55 2.26 10.09 3.45
N LEU A 56 2.44 8.82 3.07
CA LEU A 56 3.75 8.19 3.01
C LEU A 56 4.61 8.79 1.89
N HIS A 57 4.00 9.10 0.74
CA HIS A 57 4.67 9.78 -0.37
C HIS A 57 5.29 11.11 0.08
N CYS A 58 4.53 11.96 0.78
CA CYS A 58 5.02 13.22 1.36
C CYS A 58 6.21 13.05 2.32
N GLN A 59 6.44 11.83 2.83
CA GLN A 59 7.56 11.48 3.71
C GLN A 59 8.71 10.78 2.97
N ASN A 60 8.70 10.75 1.63
CA ASN A 60 9.62 9.96 0.78
C ASN A 60 9.60 8.46 1.12
N ARG A 61 8.40 7.94 1.39
CA ARG A 61 8.12 6.55 1.72
C ARG A 61 6.99 6.04 0.83
N ARG A 62 6.73 4.74 0.84
CA ARG A 62 5.75 4.14 -0.07
C ARG A 62 4.77 3.22 0.65
N LEU A 63 3.54 3.22 0.18
CA LEU A 63 2.60 2.13 0.41
C LEU A 63 2.73 1.15 -0.75
N VAL A 64 2.89 -0.13 -0.44
CA VAL A 64 2.96 -1.21 -1.42
C VAL A 64 1.78 -2.15 -1.20
N LEU A 65 0.98 -2.37 -2.24
CA LEU A 65 -0.17 -3.27 -2.22
C LEU A 65 0.18 -4.52 -3.05
N CYS A 66 0.05 -5.69 -2.44
CA CYS A 66 0.31 -6.98 -3.07
C CYS A 66 -0.99 -7.77 -3.21
N HIS A 67 -1.11 -8.59 -4.26
CA HIS A 67 -2.29 -9.43 -4.50
C HIS A 67 -3.62 -8.66 -4.47
N VAL A 68 -3.65 -7.42 -4.99
CA VAL A 68 -4.88 -6.64 -5.09
C VAL A 68 -5.85 -7.33 -6.04
N PRO A 69 -7.11 -7.59 -5.65
CA PRO A 69 -8.09 -8.21 -6.54
C PRO A 69 -8.35 -7.36 -7.78
N ASP A 70 -8.42 -8.01 -8.95
CA ASP A 70 -8.57 -7.30 -10.24
C ASP A 70 -9.81 -6.39 -10.28
N THR A 71 -10.88 -6.79 -9.59
CA THR A 71 -12.14 -6.04 -9.50
C THR A 71 -11.97 -4.65 -8.91
N VAL A 72 -11.01 -4.46 -8.00
CA VAL A 72 -10.75 -3.18 -7.33
C VAL A 72 -9.40 -2.56 -7.71
N ARG A 73 -8.61 -3.26 -8.53
CA ARG A 73 -7.26 -2.83 -8.94
C ARG A 73 -7.28 -1.48 -9.65
N HIS A 74 -8.31 -1.21 -10.46
CA HIS A 74 -8.45 0.04 -11.21
C HIS A 74 -8.48 1.29 -10.31
N HIS A 75 -9.05 1.21 -9.10
CA HIS A 75 -9.07 2.31 -8.13
C HIS A 75 -7.67 2.77 -7.69
N PHE A 76 -6.66 1.92 -7.83
CA PHE A 76 -5.28 2.23 -7.44
C PHE A 76 -4.38 2.55 -8.64
N LEU A 77 -4.85 2.36 -9.86
CA LEU A 77 -4.05 2.53 -11.08
C LEU A 77 -4.35 3.83 -11.82
N ASP A 78 -5.56 4.36 -11.70
CA ASP A 78 -6.01 5.58 -12.38
C ASP A 78 -5.96 6.81 -11.45
N LEU A 79 -4.76 7.13 -10.97
CA LEU A 79 -4.50 8.21 -10.02
C LEU A 79 -3.28 9.04 -10.46
N ASP A 80 -3.16 10.26 -9.93
CA ASP A 80 -1.92 11.01 -10.04
C ASP A 80 -0.75 10.26 -9.36
N ALA A 81 0.47 10.52 -9.82
CA ALA A 81 1.66 9.79 -9.38
C ALA A 81 1.99 9.97 -7.88
N GLU A 82 1.48 11.03 -7.24
CA GLU A 82 1.73 11.31 -5.82
C GLU A 82 0.79 10.51 -4.91
N SER A 83 -0.43 10.25 -5.40
CA SER A 83 -1.48 9.49 -4.71
C SER A 83 -1.46 8.00 -5.03
N GLN A 84 -0.78 7.60 -6.11
CA GLN A 84 -0.72 6.22 -6.57
C GLN A 84 0.17 5.33 -5.69
N PRO A 85 -0.38 4.31 -4.99
CA PRO A 85 0.45 3.32 -4.31
C PRO A 85 1.17 2.42 -5.33
N LEU A 86 2.27 1.79 -4.91
CA LEU A 86 2.92 0.76 -5.72
C LEU A 86 2.09 -0.53 -5.65
N VAL A 87 1.45 -0.92 -6.76
CA VAL A 87 0.68 -2.16 -6.86
C VAL A 87 1.50 -3.23 -7.57
N VAL A 88 1.81 -4.31 -6.86
CA VAL A 88 2.63 -5.42 -7.37
C VAL A 88 1.86 -6.75 -7.30
N PRO A 89 2.21 -7.75 -8.14
CA PRO A 89 1.53 -9.03 -8.14
C PRO A 89 1.75 -9.80 -6.84
N SER A 90 2.98 -9.82 -6.31
CA SER A 90 3.33 -10.58 -5.11
C SER A 90 4.29 -9.84 -4.17
N LEU A 91 4.51 -10.43 -2.98
CA LEU A 91 5.50 -9.93 -2.01
C LEU A 91 6.95 -9.99 -2.54
N LEU A 92 7.27 -10.98 -3.39
CA LEU A 92 8.61 -11.11 -3.99
C LEU A 92 8.88 -9.98 -4.99
N ASP A 93 7.84 -9.54 -5.71
CA ASP A 93 7.94 -8.39 -6.60
C ASP A 93 8.18 -7.11 -5.79
N ALA A 94 7.54 -6.96 -4.62
CA ALA A 94 7.75 -5.81 -3.74
C ALA A 94 9.21 -5.67 -3.28
N GLU A 95 9.87 -6.79 -2.95
CA GLU A 95 11.30 -6.84 -2.59
C GLU A 95 12.19 -6.31 -3.73
N SER A 96 11.92 -6.78 -4.95
CA SER A 96 12.67 -6.41 -6.14
C SER A 96 12.61 -4.89 -6.43
N TYR A 97 11.50 -4.22 -6.11
CA TYR A 97 11.35 -2.77 -6.25
C TYR A 97 12.07 -1.95 -5.16
N ASP A 98 12.28 -2.52 -3.97
CA ASP A 98 13.01 -1.85 -2.87
C ASP A 98 14.54 -1.97 -3.11
N GLU A 99 14.98 -3.06 -3.73
CA GLU A 99 16.38 -3.29 -4.12
C GLU A 99 16.79 -2.54 -5.40
N ALA A 100 15.85 -2.30 -6.31
CA ALA A 100 16.07 -1.53 -7.54
C ALA A 100 16.18 -0.01 -7.26
N LYS A 101 17.19 0.39 -6.49
CA LYS A 101 17.78 1.72 -6.58
C LYS A 101 19.04 1.62 -7.45
N PRO A 102 19.06 2.17 -8.67
CA PRO A 102 20.32 2.53 -9.28
C PRO A 102 21.01 3.55 -8.37
N SER A 103 22.29 3.29 -8.11
CA SER A 103 23.27 4.24 -7.63
C SER A 103 23.02 5.64 -8.20
N GLY A 104 23.18 6.65 -7.36
CA GLY A 104 23.19 8.03 -7.81
C GLY A 104 24.19 8.18 -8.96
N PHE A 105 23.70 8.56 -10.13
CA PHE A 105 24.52 9.25 -11.10
C PHE A 105 24.50 10.72 -10.71
N PHE A 106 25.55 11.14 -10.00
CA PHE A 106 26.05 12.49 -10.15
C PHE A 106 26.54 12.65 -11.60
N SER A 107 26.22 13.77 -12.22
CA SER A 107 27.07 14.32 -13.28
C SER A 107 27.29 15.79 -12.96
N ALA A 108 28.57 16.16 -13.09
CA ALA A 108 29.20 17.40 -12.71
C ALA A 108 28.69 18.62 -13.51
#